data_AF-A0A971Z9I6-F1
#
_entry.id   AF-A0A971Z9I6-F1
#
_cell.length_a   1.000
_cell.length_b   1.000
_cell.length_c   1.000
_cell.angle_alpha   90.00
_cell.angle_beta   90.00
_cell.angle_gamma   90.00
#
_symmetry.space_group_name_H-M   'P 1'
#
loop_
_entity.id
_entity.type
_entity.pdbx_description
1 polymer ?
#
loop_
_entity_poly.entity_id
_entity_poly.type
_entity_poly.pdbx_seq_one_letter_code
_entity_poly.pdbx_strand_id
1 'polypeptide(L)'
;MLKTYTNKVRTFSFYMGNIDKPRPVLGILIDFLVLLIGIFSLLYLWLVYRTKTPLLALMVSLLVTALLGYALYLKKRSSYKNNRNRIRRLIAREYMANKLSLLSRQEFEWQIIRALSSLKELANLEQAKGYLKALYNGAPVAIGYSQTPPKGHDTYEKVWSFYNSFRSRGYSGLIYISSGYFEEACNGIQDMDLDVPITLFDIDDLLDLMEQANMGPNEELLDDLVQQKIRQYRKKLNHDKEKIPAHNRFKKYAASSLLFLGASFLFRSYFPYYFVLAILFMVLGLISQLLSSDRAAQ
;
A
#
# COMPACT_ATOMS: atom_id res chain seq x y z
N MET A 1 11.57 -5.70 26.98
CA MET A 1 11.04 -4.36 26.58
C MET A 1 11.53 -3.90 25.20
N LEU A 2 12.83 -3.95 24.87
CA LEU A 2 13.38 -3.53 23.56
C LEU A 2 12.73 -4.20 22.32
N LYS A 3 12.38 -5.49 22.41
CA LYS A 3 11.71 -6.24 21.33
C LYS A 3 10.31 -5.68 21.02
N THR A 4 9.61 -5.19 22.03
CA THR A 4 8.27 -4.60 21.89
C THR A 4 8.32 -3.21 21.25
N TYR A 5 9.29 -2.37 21.66
CA TYR A 5 9.50 -1.04 21.06
C TYR A 5 9.95 -1.14 19.60
N THR A 6 10.91 -2.01 19.32
CA THR A 6 11.36 -2.24 17.93
C THR A 6 10.22 -2.76 17.05
N ASN A 7 9.33 -3.60 17.56
CA ASN A 7 8.12 -4.02 16.83
C ASN A 7 7.14 -2.86 16.60
N LYS A 8 6.89 -2.01 17.59
CA LYS A 8 6.04 -0.80 17.39
C LYS A 8 6.60 0.14 16.33
N VAL A 9 7.91 0.40 16.35
CA VAL A 9 8.60 1.24 15.35
C VAL A 9 8.51 0.62 13.95
N ARG A 10 8.60 -0.71 13.84
CA ARG A 10 8.45 -1.45 12.57
C ARG A 10 7.05 -1.30 12.00
N THR A 11 6.04 -1.54 12.83
CA THR A 11 4.64 -1.40 12.42
C THR A 11 4.32 0.04 12.02
N PHE A 12 4.88 1.03 12.75
CA PHE A 12 4.76 2.43 12.37
C PHE A 12 5.39 2.75 11.01
N SER A 13 6.65 2.32 10.78
CA SER A 13 7.34 2.46 9.49
C SER A 13 6.56 1.85 8.32
N PHE A 14 5.94 0.71 8.56
CA PHE A 14 5.13 0.00 7.56
C PHE A 14 3.90 0.80 7.16
N TYR A 15 3.12 1.29 8.12
CA TYR A 15 1.92 2.08 7.84
C TYR A 15 2.21 3.49 7.31
N MET A 16 3.40 4.03 7.57
CA MET A 16 3.77 5.35 7.05
C MET A 16 4.32 5.31 5.61
N GLY A 17 4.52 4.11 5.04
CA GLY A 17 4.92 3.90 3.65
C GLY A 17 3.85 3.22 2.80
N ASN A 18 4.29 2.61 1.70
CA ASN A 18 3.46 1.69 0.90
C ASN A 18 3.82 0.24 1.26
N ILE A 19 2.93 -0.71 0.92
CA ILE A 19 3.11 -2.14 1.21
C ILE A 19 4.48 -2.65 0.72
N ASP A 20 4.89 -2.23 -0.49
CA ASP A 20 6.16 -2.65 -1.10
C ASP A 20 7.36 -1.78 -0.73
N LYS A 21 7.13 -0.59 -0.15
CA LYS A 21 8.18 0.36 0.22
C LYS A 21 7.82 1.07 1.54
N PRO A 22 8.01 0.39 2.69
CA PRO A 22 7.95 1.00 4.01
C PRO A 22 8.92 2.18 4.09
N ARG A 23 8.48 3.28 4.70
CA ARG A 23 9.34 4.45 4.90
C ARG A 23 10.11 4.29 6.22
N PRO A 24 11.45 4.36 6.21
CA PRO A 24 12.22 4.24 7.43
C PRO A 24 11.91 5.41 8.37
N VAL A 25 11.72 5.12 9.67
CA VAL A 25 11.38 6.14 10.68
C VAL A 25 12.43 7.24 10.75
N LEU A 26 13.72 6.88 10.65
CA LEU A 26 14.81 7.85 10.58
C LEU A 26 14.69 8.78 9.37
N GLY A 27 14.32 8.25 8.20
CA GLY A 27 14.08 9.09 7.02
C GLY A 27 12.95 10.08 7.26
N ILE A 28 11.83 9.62 7.84
CA ILE A 28 10.68 10.48 8.16
C ILE A 28 11.05 11.60 9.15
N LEU A 29 11.92 11.31 10.13
CA LEU A 29 12.40 12.26 11.12
C LEU A 29 13.39 13.26 10.52
N ILE A 30 14.36 12.77 9.73
CA ILE A 30 15.36 13.62 9.08
C ILE A 30 14.69 14.55 8.08
N ASP A 31 13.80 14.04 7.20
CA ASP A 31 13.06 14.86 6.24
C ASP A 31 12.27 15.98 6.94
N PHE A 32 11.68 15.65 8.10
CA PHE A 32 10.93 16.61 8.91
C PHE A 32 11.83 17.67 9.54
N LEU A 33 12.96 17.27 10.13
CA LEU A 33 13.93 18.18 10.73
C LEU A 33 14.57 19.10 9.68
N VAL A 34 14.98 18.55 8.54
CA VAL A 34 15.56 19.32 7.44
C VAL A 34 14.57 20.37 6.93
N LEU A 35 13.30 20.01 6.76
CA LEU A 35 12.26 20.95 6.37
C LEU A 35 12.06 22.07 7.41
N LEU A 36 12.00 21.73 8.70
CA LEU A 36 11.84 22.72 9.76
C LEU A 36 13.05 23.65 9.89
N ILE A 37 14.26 23.11 9.82
CA ILE A 37 15.50 23.89 9.87
C ILE A 37 15.58 24.80 8.64
N GLY A 38 15.21 24.31 7.45
CA GLY A 38 15.17 25.10 6.23
C GLY A 38 14.21 26.28 6.32
N ILE A 39 12.95 26.02 6.75
CA ILE A 39 11.95 27.08 6.95
C ILE A 39 12.41 28.07 8.02
N PHE A 40 12.90 27.59 9.16
CA PHE A 40 13.42 28.44 10.22
C PHE A 40 14.54 29.36 9.73
N SER A 41 15.50 28.80 8.99
CA SER A 41 16.66 29.55 8.49
C SER A 41 16.24 30.65 7.52
N LEU A 42 15.36 30.32 6.56
CA LEU A 42 14.84 31.30 5.60
C LEU A 42 14.05 32.42 6.30
N LEU A 43 13.17 32.05 7.22
CA LEU A 43 12.29 32.97 7.92
C LEU A 43 13.06 33.86 8.90
N TYR A 44 14.08 33.31 9.57
CA TYR A 44 15.00 34.06 10.42
C TYR A 44 15.81 35.09 9.62
N LEU A 45 16.47 34.67 8.53
CA LEU A 45 17.28 35.57 7.69
C LEU A 45 16.44 36.72 7.13
N TRP A 46 15.23 36.41 6.65
CA TRP A 46 14.29 37.40 6.15
C TRP A 46 13.86 38.41 7.23
N LEU A 47 13.52 37.93 8.43
CA LEU A 47 13.13 38.78 9.56
C LEU A 47 14.28 39.65 10.06
N VAL A 48 15.50 39.11 10.16
CA VAL A 48 16.70 39.88 10.58
C VAL A 48 16.96 41.01 9.59
N TYR A 49 16.92 40.71 8.28
CA TYR A 49 17.09 41.71 7.24
C TYR A 49 16.05 42.83 7.31
N ARG A 50 14.78 42.49 7.61
CA ARG A 50 13.68 43.46 7.63
C ARG A 50 13.58 44.27 8.92
N THR A 51 13.75 43.63 10.07
CA THR A 51 13.52 44.25 11.39
C THR A 51 14.78 44.90 11.97
N LYS A 52 15.97 44.50 11.50
CA LYS A 52 17.28 44.89 12.05
C LYS A 52 17.47 44.59 13.54
N THR A 53 16.52 43.87 14.15
CA THR A 53 16.54 43.47 15.57
C THR A 53 16.66 41.94 15.65
N PRO A 54 17.86 41.40 15.94
CA PRO A 54 18.10 39.95 15.85
C PRO A 54 17.28 39.16 16.87
N LEU A 55 17.05 39.72 18.06
CA LEU A 55 16.33 39.04 19.14
C LEU A 55 14.84 38.84 18.82
N LEU A 56 14.18 39.87 18.28
CA LEU A 56 12.77 39.81 17.88
C LEU A 56 12.59 38.88 16.68
N ALA A 57 13.50 38.95 15.70
CA ALA A 57 13.51 38.05 14.55
C ALA A 57 13.61 36.57 14.97
N LEU A 58 14.46 36.27 15.96
CA LEU A 58 14.61 34.92 16.51
C LEU A 58 13.35 34.44 17.23
N MET A 59 12.75 35.25 18.10
CA MET A 59 11.52 34.86 18.81
C MET A 59 10.37 34.56 17.84
N VAL A 60 10.15 35.43 16.85
CA VAL A 60 9.09 35.27 15.87
C VAL A 60 9.36 34.07 14.97
N SER A 61 10.61 33.87 14.50
CA SER A 61 10.93 32.73 13.63
C SER A 61 10.75 31.38 14.34
N LEU A 62 11.10 31.31 15.62
CA LEU A 62 10.95 30.11 16.44
C LEU A 62 9.46 29.82 16.68
N LEU A 63 8.67 30.83 17.00
CA LEU A 63 7.22 30.69 17.21
C LEU A 63 6.50 30.23 15.95
N VAL A 64 6.77 30.85 14.80
CA VAL A 64 6.15 30.47 13.51
C VAL A 64 6.57 29.06 13.11
N THR A 65 7.85 28.72 13.24
CA THR A 65 8.34 27.38 12.92
C THR A 65 7.73 26.31 13.84
N ALA A 66 7.57 26.61 15.13
CA ALA A 66 6.95 25.71 16.08
C ALA A 66 5.47 25.43 15.73
N LEU A 67 4.71 26.47 15.39
CA LEU A 67 3.31 26.33 14.95
C LEU A 67 3.20 25.51 13.66
N LEU A 68 4.07 25.78 12.67
CA LEU A 68 4.12 24.99 11.43
C LEU A 68 4.50 23.53 11.70
N GLY A 69 5.47 23.28 12.58
CA GLY A 69 5.86 21.95 13.00
C GLY A 69 4.70 21.18 13.65
N TYR A 70 3.94 21.85 14.50
CA TYR A 70 2.74 21.27 15.12
C TYR A 70 1.65 20.94 14.09
N ALA A 71 1.37 21.85 13.15
CA ALA A 71 0.40 21.63 12.08
C ALA A 71 0.81 20.43 11.19
N LEU A 72 2.08 20.34 10.82
CA LEU A 72 2.62 19.21 10.05
C LEU A 72 2.55 17.89 10.83
N TYR A 73 2.77 17.92 12.15
CA TYR A 73 2.61 16.76 13.01
C TYR A 73 1.17 16.25 13.01
N LEU A 74 0.18 17.14 13.15
CA LEU A 74 -1.24 16.77 13.08
C LEU A 74 -1.60 16.17 11.72
N LYS A 75 -1.11 16.76 10.63
CA LYS A 75 -1.29 16.23 9.27
C LYS A 75 -0.71 14.82 9.13
N LYS A 76 0.51 14.58 9.63
CA LYS A 76 1.14 13.24 9.64
C LYS A 76 0.36 12.24 10.48
N ARG A 77 -0.16 12.64 11.64
CA ARG A 77 -1.00 11.78 12.50
C ARG A 77 -2.29 11.34 11.80
N SER A 78 -2.97 12.26 11.12
CA SER A 78 -4.15 11.95 10.32
C SER A 78 -3.82 11.00 9.16
N SER A 79 -2.74 11.30 8.42
CA SER A 79 -2.26 10.46 7.33
C SER A 79 -1.92 9.04 7.79
N TYR A 80 -1.31 8.88 8.97
CA TYR A 80 -1.03 7.57 9.56
C TYR A 80 -2.31 6.76 9.79
N LYS A 81 -3.36 7.37 10.37
CA LYS A 81 -4.64 6.68 10.63
C LYS A 81 -5.28 6.21 9.33
N ASN A 82 -5.32 7.07 8.32
CA ASN A 82 -5.88 6.75 7.01
C ASN A 82 -5.08 5.65 6.30
N ASN A 83 -3.75 5.75 6.30
CA ASN A 83 -2.90 4.73 5.70
C ASN A 83 -2.97 3.40 6.43
N ARG A 84 -3.08 3.38 7.76
CA ARG A 84 -3.26 2.15 8.54
C ARG A 84 -4.51 1.43 8.08
N ASN A 85 -5.65 2.12 7.99
CA ASN A 85 -6.91 1.52 7.56
C ASN A 85 -6.82 1.04 6.10
N ARG A 86 -6.26 1.86 5.20
CA ARG A 86 -6.06 1.50 3.79
C ARG A 86 -5.20 0.24 3.62
N ILE A 87 -4.05 0.19 4.28
CA ILE A 87 -3.13 -0.96 4.19
C ILE A 87 -3.77 -2.21 4.79
N ARG A 88 -4.48 -2.09 5.92
CA ARG A 88 -5.21 -3.21 6.52
C ARG A 88 -6.32 -3.73 5.61
N ARG A 89 -7.10 -2.84 5.00
CA ARG A 89 -8.12 -3.19 3.99
C ARG A 89 -7.51 -3.95 2.81
N LEU A 90 -6.38 -3.46 2.28
CA LEU A 90 -5.67 -4.13 1.18
C LEU A 90 -5.16 -5.52 1.55
N ILE A 91 -4.56 -5.69 2.73
CA ILE A 91 -4.07 -6.99 3.21
C ILE A 91 -5.24 -7.95 3.45
N ALA A 92 -6.34 -7.46 4.02
CA ALA A 92 -7.56 -8.24 4.20
C ALA A 92 -8.14 -8.71 2.86
N ARG A 93 -8.25 -7.80 1.89
CA ARG A 93 -8.70 -8.11 0.52
C ARG A 93 -7.83 -9.15 -0.17
N GLU A 94 -6.52 -8.97 -0.12
CA GLU A 94 -5.56 -9.92 -0.70
C GLU A 94 -5.69 -11.31 -0.05
N TYR A 95 -5.84 -11.36 1.27
CA TYR A 95 -6.07 -12.62 1.99
C TYR A 95 -7.39 -13.28 1.60
N MET A 96 -8.48 -12.51 1.54
CA MET A 96 -9.81 -13.01 1.21
C MET A 96 -9.89 -13.49 -0.25
N ALA A 97 -9.31 -12.76 -1.19
CA ALA A 97 -9.23 -13.18 -2.59
C ALA A 97 -8.50 -14.53 -2.74
N ASN A 98 -7.33 -14.66 -2.10
CA ASN A 98 -6.60 -15.92 -2.09
C ASN A 98 -7.40 -17.04 -1.43
N LYS A 99 -8.09 -16.76 -0.31
CA LYS A 99 -8.93 -17.74 0.37
C LYS A 99 -10.07 -18.23 -0.52
N LEU A 100 -10.81 -17.32 -1.18
CA LEU A 100 -11.91 -17.64 -2.09
C LEU A 100 -11.47 -18.55 -3.24
N SER A 101 -10.27 -18.31 -3.79
CA SER A 101 -9.72 -19.13 -4.88
C SER A 101 -9.39 -20.58 -4.49
N LEU A 102 -9.21 -20.84 -3.19
CA LEU A 102 -8.85 -22.16 -2.65
C LEU A 102 -10.04 -22.96 -2.11
N LEU A 103 -11.23 -22.34 -2.04
CA LEU A 103 -12.43 -23.00 -1.54
C LEU A 103 -12.91 -24.08 -2.52
N SER A 104 -13.62 -25.08 -2.00
CA SER A 104 -14.45 -25.93 -2.84
C SER A 104 -15.64 -25.15 -3.40
N ARG A 105 -16.24 -25.64 -4.49
CA ARG A 105 -17.42 -25.00 -5.11
C ARG A 105 -18.58 -24.78 -4.13
N GLN A 106 -18.83 -25.75 -3.25
CA GLN A 106 -19.88 -25.64 -2.23
C GLN A 106 -19.54 -24.58 -1.19
N GLU A 107 -18.30 -24.54 -0.69
CA GLU A 107 -17.88 -23.52 0.27
C GLU A 107 -17.91 -22.11 -0.33
N PHE A 108 -17.52 -21.97 -1.59
CA PHE A 108 -17.60 -20.71 -2.31
C PHE A 108 -19.04 -20.21 -2.43
N GLU A 109 -19.96 -21.08 -2.81
CA GLU A 109 -21.39 -20.77 -2.85
C GLU A 109 -21.93 -20.34 -1.48
N TRP A 110 -21.53 -21.02 -0.40
CA TRP A 110 -21.88 -20.62 0.96
C TRP A 110 -21.34 -19.22 1.33
N GLN A 111 -20.15 -18.85 0.86
CA GLN A 111 -19.62 -17.49 1.07
C GLN A 111 -20.44 -16.45 0.31
N ILE A 112 -20.82 -16.73 -0.94
CA ILE A 112 -21.67 -15.84 -1.73
C ILE A 112 -23.04 -15.66 -1.07
N ILE A 113 -23.69 -16.75 -0.67
CA ILE A 113 -24.97 -16.70 0.05
C ILE A 113 -24.85 -15.82 1.29
N ARG A 114 -23.79 -16.00 2.08
CA ARG A 114 -23.57 -15.20 3.30
C ARG A 114 -23.35 -13.71 2.98
N ALA A 115 -22.57 -13.39 1.95
CA ALA A 115 -22.32 -12.02 1.53
C ALA A 115 -23.61 -11.35 1.06
N LEU A 116 -24.37 -12.00 0.18
CA LEU A 116 -25.63 -11.49 -0.36
C LEU A 116 -26.73 -11.37 0.71
N SER A 117 -26.77 -12.27 1.70
CA SER A 117 -27.76 -12.22 2.80
C SER A 117 -27.61 -10.98 3.68
N SER A 118 -26.47 -10.28 3.63
CA SER A 118 -26.26 -9.05 4.37
C SER A 118 -26.85 -7.81 3.69
N LEU A 119 -27.22 -7.92 2.40
CA LEU A 119 -27.78 -6.83 1.61
C LEU A 119 -29.27 -6.70 1.88
N LYS A 120 -29.69 -5.53 2.39
CA LYS A 120 -31.10 -5.24 2.72
C LYS A 120 -32.03 -5.25 1.50
N GLU A 121 -31.47 -4.99 0.32
CA GLU A 121 -32.19 -4.89 -0.95
C GLU A 121 -32.52 -6.27 -1.53
N LEU A 122 -31.83 -7.32 -1.08
CA LEU A 122 -32.04 -8.70 -1.50
C LEU A 122 -32.91 -9.44 -0.47
N ALA A 123 -34.05 -9.94 -0.91
CA ALA A 123 -34.95 -10.78 -0.13
C ALA A 123 -35.11 -12.17 -0.76
N ASN A 124 -35.57 -13.14 0.04
CA ASN A 124 -35.90 -14.50 -0.40
C ASN A 124 -34.79 -15.18 -1.22
N LEU A 125 -33.57 -15.19 -0.67
CA LEU A 125 -32.44 -15.85 -1.30
C LEU A 125 -32.65 -17.38 -1.28
N GLU A 126 -32.89 -17.97 -2.44
CA GLU A 126 -33.10 -19.41 -2.60
C GLU A 126 -32.00 -20.03 -3.45
N GLN A 127 -31.51 -21.19 -3.00
CA GLN A 127 -30.53 -21.97 -3.73
C GLN A 127 -31.22 -22.82 -4.80
N ALA A 128 -30.81 -22.65 -6.05
CA ALA A 128 -31.24 -23.49 -7.17
C ALA A 128 -30.03 -24.25 -7.76
N LYS A 129 -30.28 -25.21 -8.64
CA LYS A 129 -29.22 -26.05 -9.20
C LYS A 129 -28.28 -25.22 -10.09
N GLY A 130 -27.17 -24.76 -9.52
CA GLY A 130 -26.10 -24.02 -10.20
C GLY A 130 -26.29 -22.50 -10.31
N TYR A 131 -27.25 -21.92 -9.57
CA TYR A 131 -27.48 -20.47 -9.48
C TYR A 131 -28.32 -20.14 -8.24
N LEU A 132 -28.37 -18.87 -7.83
CA LEU A 132 -29.22 -18.40 -6.75
C LEU A 132 -30.39 -17.59 -7.31
N LYS A 133 -31.55 -17.68 -6.66
CA LYS A 133 -32.71 -16.83 -6.93
C LYS A 133 -32.86 -15.83 -5.78
N ALA A 134 -33.27 -14.61 -6.11
CA ALA A 134 -33.58 -13.61 -5.10
C ALA A 134 -34.63 -12.62 -5.60
N LEU A 135 -35.13 -11.79 -4.70
CA LEU A 135 -35.90 -10.59 -5.02
C LEU A 135 -35.03 -9.37 -4.74
N TYR A 136 -34.68 -8.60 -5.76
CA TYR A 136 -34.00 -7.32 -5.61
C TYR A 136 -35.05 -6.20 -5.66
N ASN A 137 -35.26 -5.49 -4.54
CA ASN A 137 -36.32 -4.48 -4.41
C ASN A 137 -37.71 -4.97 -4.88
N GLY A 138 -38.01 -6.25 -4.63
CA GLY A 138 -39.27 -6.90 -5.03
C GLY A 138 -39.29 -7.48 -6.45
N ALA A 139 -38.26 -7.25 -7.28
CA ALA A 139 -38.16 -7.80 -8.62
C ALA A 139 -37.35 -9.11 -8.64
N PRO A 140 -37.80 -10.17 -9.35
CA PRO A 140 -37.09 -11.44 -9.39
C PRO A 140 -35.76 -11.33 -10.15
N VAL A 141 -34.67 -11.71 -9.49
CA VAL A 141 -33.32 -11.75 -10.08
C VAL A 141 -32.70 -13.14 -9.99
N ALA A 142 -31.93 -13.52 -11.00
CA ALA A 142 -31.12 -14.72 -11.00
C ALA A 142 -29.64 -14.36 -10.87
N ILE A 143 -28.94 -15.04 -9.96
CA ILE A 143 -27.56 -14.76 -9.61
C ILE A 143 -26.71 -15.98 -9.98
N GLY A 144 -25.91 -15.85 -11.04
CA GLY A 144 -24.88 -16.79 -11.43
C GLY A 144 -23.60 -16.52 -10.67
N TYR A 145 -22.83 -17.59 -10.43
CA TYR A 145 -21.52 -17.45 -9.82
C TYR A 145 -20.49 -18.38 -10.47
N SER A 146 -19.27 -17.89 -10.60
CA SER A 146 -18.13 -18.60 -11.16
C SER A 146 -16.93 -18.52 -10.23
N GLN A 147 -16.24 -19.65 -10.08
CA GLN A 147 -14.99 -19.71 -9.37
C GLN A 147 -13.86 -19.82 -10.38
N THR A 148 -13.05 -18.77 -10.44
CA THR A 148 -11.92 -18.61 -11.34
C THR A 148 -10.62 -18.67 -10.53
N PRO A 149 -9.52 -19.22 -11.08
CA PRO A 149 -8.23 -19.21 -10.41
C PRO A 149 -7.79 -17.79 -9.98
N PRO A 150 -6.86 -17.66 -9.00
CA PRO A 150 -6.43 -16.35 -8.54
C PRO A 150 -5.89 -15.49 -9.69
N LYS A 151 -6.44 -14.27 -9.85
CA LYS A 151 -6.16 -13.35 -10.97
C LYS A 151 -6.51 -13.89 -12.37
N GLY A 152 -7.29 -14.95 -12.44
CA GLY A 152 -7.85 -15.43 -13.70
C GLY A 152 -9.00 -14.53 -14.17
N HIS A 153 -9.41 -14.75 -15.42
CA HIS A 153 -10.50 -14.02 -16.06
C HIS A 153 -11.62 -14.98 -16.43
N ASP A 154 -12.87 -14.58 -16.23
CA ASP A 154 -14.03 -15.25 -16.80
C ASP A 154 -14.26 -14.76 -18.23
N THR A 155 -14.56 -15.72 -19.10
CA THR A 155 -14.66 -15.50 -20.54
C THR A 155 -16.04 -15.03 -20.96
N TYR A 156 -16.09 -14.33 -22.11
CA TYR A 156 -17.34 -13.87 -22.70
C TYR A 156 -18.35 -15.01 -22.90
N GLU A 157 -17.91 -16.19 -23.35
CA GLU A 157 -18.80 -17.31 -23.66
C GLU A 157 -19.51 -17.83 -22.40
N LYS A 158 -18.83 -17.85 -21.24
CA LYS A 158 -19.44 -18.27 -19.98
C LYS A 158 -20.53 -17.30 -19.54
N VAL A 159 -20.24 -16.00 -19.59
CA VAL A 159 -21.21 -14.95 -19.22
C VAL A 159 -22.40 -14.96 -20.18
N TRP A 160 -22.14 -15.08 -21.48
CA TRP A 160 -23.18 -15.13 -22.50
C TRP A 160 -24.06 -16.39 -22.43
N SER A 161 -23.45 -17.53 -22.10
CA SER A 161 -24.18 -18.79 -21.86
C SER A 161 -25.12 -18.68 -20.67
N PHE A 162 -24.66 -18.04 -19.59
CA PHE A 162 -25.51 -17.71 -18.45
C PHE A 162 -26.67 -16.80 -18.86
N TYR A 163 -26.39 -15.69 -19.55
CA TYR A 163 -27.42 -14.77 -20.02
C TYR A 163 -28.53 -15.48 -20.82
N ASN A 164 -28.15 -16.23 -21.86
CA ASN A 164 -29.10 -16.93 -22.72
C ASN A 164 -29.91 -18.01 -21.98
N SER A 165 -29.33 -18.61 -20.94
CA SER A 165 -30.01 -19.63 -20.14
C SER A 165 -31.16 -19.06 -19.31
N PHE A 166 -31.08 -17.79 -18.91
CA PHE A 166 -32.00 -17.20 -17.93
C PHE A 166 -32.88 -16.06 -18.48
N ARG A 167 -32.55 -15.43 -19.61
CA ARG A 167 -33.30 -14.31 -20.19
C ARG A 167 -34.81 -14.58 -20.40
N SER A 168 -35.18 -15.83 -20.70
CA SER A 168 -36.58 -16.21 -20.98
C SER A 168 -37.30 -16.83 -19.78
N ARG A 169 -36.73 -16.78 -18.57
CA ARG A 169 -37.27 -17.45 -17.37
C ARG A 169 -38.07 -16.54 -16.44
N GLY A 170 -38.43 -15.34 -16.90
CA GLY A 170 -39.26 -14.38 -16.15
C GLY A 170 -38.51 -13.60 -15.06
N TYR A 171 -37.18 -13.52 -15.13
CA TYR A 171 -36.39 -12.65 -14.26
C TYR A 171 -36.36 -11.23 -14.82
N SER A 172 -36.41 -10.24 -13.94
CA SER A 172 -36.31 -8.82 -14.27
C SER A 172 -34.87 -8.34 -14.40
N GLY A 173 -33.91 -9.11 -13.89
CA GLY A 173 -32.49 -8.82 -13.98
C GLY A 173 -31.62 -10.03 -13.69
N LEU A 174 -30.39 -10.01 -14.21
CA LEU A 174 -29.41 -11.06 -14.03
C LEU A 174 -28.15 -10.50 -13.36
N ILE A 175 -27.60 -11.21 -12.40
CA ILE A 175 -26.34 -10.85 -11.74
C ILE A 175 -25.35 -12.00 -11.97
N TYR A 176 -24.12 -11.69 -12.35
CA TYR A 176 -23.07 -12.69 -12.52
C TYR A 176 -21.85 -12.33 -11.69
N ILE A 177 -21.54 -13.17 -10.69
CA ILE A 177 -20.46 -12.95 -9.73
C ILE A 177 -19.26 -13.83 -10.08
N SER A 178 -18.09 -13.24 -10.23
CA SER A 178 -16.83 -13.98 -10.43
C SER A 178 -15.91 -13.87 -9.21
N SER A 179 -15.18 -14.94 -8.89
CA SER A 179 -14.01 -14.84 -7.99
C SER A 179 -12.73 -14.34 -8.70
N GLY A 180 -12.83 -13.99 -9.98
CA GLY A 180 -11.76 -13.40 -10.79
C GLY A 180 -12.21 -12.09 -11.44
N TYR A 181 -11.49 -11.66 -12.47
CA TYR A 181 -11.88 -10.51 -13.29
C TYR A 181 -12.65 -10.97 -14.53
N PHE A 182 -13.20 -10.05 -15.30
CA PHE A 182 -13.79 -10.36 -16.60
C PHE A 182 -12.83 -10.01 -17.72
N GLU A 183 -12.85 -10.79 -18.80
CA GLU A 183 -12.18 -10.39 -20.04
C GLU A 183 -12.75 -9.08 -20.58
N GLU A 184 -11.93 -8.29 -21.30
CA GLU A 184 -12.36 -7.00 -21.86
C GLU A 184 -13.61 -7.12 -22.75
N ALA A 185 -13.78 -8.27 -23.42
CA ALA A 185 -14.95 -8.57 -24.25
C ALA A 185 -16.27 -8.58 -23.45
N CYS A 186 -16.24 -8.85 -22.14
CA CYS A 186 -17.42 -8.85 -21.28
C CYS A 186 -17.91 -7.44 -20.95
N ASN A 187 -17.04 -6.43 -21.02
CA ASN A 187 -17.40 -5.03 -20.67
C ASN A 187 -18.55 -4.52 -21.54
N GLY A 188 -18.57 -4.89 -22.82
CA GLY A 188 -19.62 -4.47 -23.74
C GLY A 188 -20.99 -5.12 -23.49
N ILE A 189 -21.06 -6.23 -22.72
CA ILE A 189 -22.34 -6.93 -22.50
C ILE A 189 -23.30 -6.08 -21.66
N GLN A 190 -22.78 -5.35 -20.66
CA GLN A 190 -23.63 -4.51 -19.80
C GLN A 190 -24.23 -3.32 -20.55
N ASP A 191 -23.55 -2.84 -21.60
CA ASP A 191 -23.96 -1.68 -22.42
C ASP A 191 -24.84 -2.07 -23.62
N MET A 192 -25.05 -3.38 -23.86
CA MET A 192 -25.94 -3.85 -24.92
C MET A 192 -27.41 -3.62 -24.55
N ASP A 193 -28.22 -3.29 -25.56
CA ASP A 193 -29.69 -3.21 -25.42
C ASP A 193 -30.27 -4.63 -25.34
N LEU A 194 -30.19 -5.21 -24.15
CA LEU A 194 -30.62 -6.57 -23.83
C LEU A 194 -32.04 -6.57 -23.28
N ASP A 195 -32.84 -7.57 -23.69
CA ASP A 195 -34.21 -7.78 -23.18
C ASP A 195 -34.28 -7.84 -21.65
N VAL A 196 -33.23 -8.36 -21.01
CA VAL A 196 -33.08 -8.41 -19.55
C VAL A 196 -31.70 -7.83 -19.19
N PRO A 197 -31.61 -6.83 -18.30
CA PRO A 197 -30.32 -6.28 -17.92
C PRO A 197 -29.47 -7.31 -17.16
N ILE A 198 -28.16 -7.30 -17.42
CA ILE A 198 -27.18 -8.13 -16.71
C ILE A 198 -26.13 -7.25 -16.02
N THR A 199 -25.86 -7.52 -14.76
CA THR A 199 -24.81 -6.87 -13.98
C THR A 199 -23.70 -7.86 -13.66
N LEU A 200 -22.46 -7.49 -13.93
CA LEU A 200 -21.28 -8.32 -13.67
C LEU A 200 -20.59 -7.78 -12.41
N PHE A 201 -20.27 -8.69 -11.50
CA PHE A 201 -19.56 -8.41 -10.24
C PHE A 201 -18.24 -9.16 -10.29
N ASP A 202 -17.13 -8.42 -10.30
CA ASP A 202 -15.81 -9.03 -10.29
C ASP A 202 -15.34 -9.33 -8.85
N ILE A 203 -14.09 -9.76 -8.72
CA ILE A 203 -13.50 -10.04 -7.41
C ILE A 203 -13.45 -8.80 -6.51
N ASP A 204 -13.23 -7.59 -7.03
CA ASP A 204 -13.20 -6.38 -6.21
C ASP A 204 -14.60 -6.05 -5.69
N ASP A 205 -15.63 -6.16 -6.54
CA ASP A 205 -17.03 -5.99 -6.13
C ASP A 205 -17.45 -7.03 -5.08
N LEU A 206 -17.07 -8.30 -5.28
CA LEU A 206 -17.33 -9.37 -4.32
C LEU A 206 -16.64 -9.10 -2.97
N LEU A 207 -15.41 -8.59 -2.98
CA LEU A 207 -14.70 -8.22 -1.76
C LEU A 207 -15.36 -7.03 -1.05
N ASP A 208 -15.88 -6.06 -1.79
CA ASP A 208 -16.68 -4.96 -1.24
C ASP A 208 -17.96 -5.47 -0.56
N LEU A 209 -18.68 -6.41 -1.20
CA LEU A 209 -19.84 -7.08 -0.60
C LEU A 209 -19.48 -7.83 0.68
N MET A 210 -18.40 -8.60 0.67
CA MET A 210 -17.93 -9.33 1.86
C MET A 210 -17.51 -8.39 2.98
N GLU A 211 -16.93 -7.23 2.66
CA GLU A 211 -16.56 -6.22 3.65
C GLU A 211 -17.80 -5.59 4.30
N GLN A 212 -18.83 -5.27 3.50
CA GLN A 212 -20.12 -4.80 4.02
C GLN A 212 -20.80 -5.85 4.91
N ALA A 213 -20.66 -7.12 4.55
CA ALA A 213 -21.14 -8.26 5.34
C ALA A 213 -20.29 -8.56 6.60
N ASN A 214 -19.25 -7.76 6.87
CA ASN A 214 -18.29 -7.96 7.97
C ASN A 214 -17.62 -9.36 7.93
N MET A 215 -17.38 -9.89 6.73
CA MET A 215 -16.77 -11.20 6.48
C MET A 215 -15.23 -11.14 6.33
N GLY A 216 -14.62 -10.02 6.71
CA GLY A 216 -13.18 -9.85 6.72
C GLY A 216 -12.47 -10.72 7.76
N PRO A 217 -11.12 -10.81 7.70
CA PRO A 217 -10.34 -11.45 8.75
C PRO A 217 -10.56 -10.72 10.08
N ASN A 218 -10.55 -11.48 11.18
CA ASN A 218 -10.60 -10.88 12.51
C ASN A 218 -9.34 -10.03 12.80
N GLU A 219 -9.42 -9.16 13.79
CA GLU A 219 -8.34 -8.21 14.11
C GLU A 219 -7.01 -8.89 14.45
N GLU A 220 -7.04 -10.05 15.12
CA GLU A 220 -5.84 -10.82 15.48
C GLU A 220 -5.16 -11.43 14.26
N LEU A 221 -5.91 -12.10 13.38
CA LEU A 221 -5.38 -12.64 12.13
C LEU A 221 -4.86 -11.52 11.23
N LEU A 222 -5.55 -10.38 11.20
CA LEU A 222 -5.12 -9.23 10.42
C LEU A 222 -3.79 -8.66 10.92
N ASP A 223 -3.58 -8.61 12.23
CA ASP A 223 -2.30 -8.20 12.82
C ASP A 223 -1.19 -9.20 12.49
N ASP A 224 -1.47 -10.50 12.51
CA ASP A 224 -0.51 -11.54 12.10
C ASP A 224 -0.14 -11.44 10.61
N LEU A 225 -1.12 -11.21 9.73
CA LEU A 225 -0.89 -11.00 8.30
C LEU A 225 -0.02 -9.76 8.05
N VAL A 226 -0.24 -8.67 8.80
CA VAL A 226 0.61 -7.48 8.75
C VAL A 226 2.04 -7.82 9.19
N GLN A 227 2.22 -8.56 10.29
CA GLN A 227 3.54 -8.98 10.74
C GLN A 227 4.24 -9.87 9.70
N GLN A 228 3.50 -10.76 9.05
CA GLN A 228 4.02 -11.61 7.98
C GLN A 228 4.51 -10.78 6.79
N LYS A 229 3.72 -9.80 6.32
CA LYS A 229 4.13 -8.88 5.25
C LYS A 229 5.39 -8.08 5.62
N ILE A 230 5.48 -7.59 6.85
CA ILE A 230 6.68 -6.90 7.37
C ILE A 230 7.91 -7.81 7.33
N ARG A 231 7.77 -9.08 7.73
CA ARG A 231 8.85 -10.08 7.69
C ARG A 231 9.27 -10.41 6.26
N GLN A 232 8.31 -10.62 5.36
CA GLN A 232 8.56 -10.90 3.93
C GLN A 232 9.32 -9.75 3.27
N TYR A 233 8.89 -8.51 3.48
CA TYR A 233 9.58 -7.33 2.96
C TYR A 233 11.04 -7.27 3.43
N ARG A 234 11.31 -7.56 4.71
CA ARG A 234 12.68 -7.56 5.24
C ARG A 234 13.55 -8.65 4.65
N LYS A 235 13.01 -9.86 4.49
CA LYS A 235 13.73 -10.95 3.81
C LYS A 235 14.11 -10.53 2.39
N LYS A 236 13.17 -9.93 1.65
CA LYS A 236 13.43 -9.38 0.31
C LYS A 236 14.50 -8.29 0.34
N LEU A 237 14.40 -7.32 1.25
CA LEU A 237 15.39 -6.24 1.40
C LEU A 237 16.79 -6.78 1.74
N ASN A 238 16.90 -7.78 2.62
CA ASN A 238 18.19 -8.38 2.97
C ASN A 238 18.79 -9.12 1.77
N HIS A 239 17.97 -9.90 1.06
CA HIS A 239 18.38 -10.58 -0.16
C HIS A 239 18.83 -9.58 -1.26
N ASP A 240 18.11 -8.47 -1.43
CA ASP A 240 18.48 -7.42 -2.38
C ASP A 240 19.79 -6.70 -1.98
N LYS A 241 20.05 -6.56 -0.66
CA LYS A 241 21.32 -6.01 -0.15
C LYS A 241 22.51 -6.94 -0.37
N GLU A 242 22.29 -8.25 -0.30
CA GLU A 242 23.30 -9.28 -0.58
C GLU A 242 23.68 -9.30 -2.06
N LYS A 243 22.72 -9.04 -2.96
CA LYS A 243 22.96 -8.91 -4.41
C LYS A 243 23.83 -7.73 -4.82
N ILE A 244 24.02 -6.73 -3.95
CA ILE A 244 24.96 -5.63 -4.21
C ILE A 244 26.32 -5.98 -3.59
N PRO A 245 27.29 -6.49 -4.39
CA PRO A 245 28.59 -6.87 -3.87
C PRO A 245 29.24 -5.67 -3.18
N ALA A 246 29.80 -5.92 -1.99
CA ALA A 246 30.42 -4.90 -1.15
C ALA A 246 31.47 -4.05 -1.88
N HIS A 247 32.20 -4.69 -2.79
CA HIS A 247 33.19 -4.07 -3.64
C HIS A 247 32.64 -2.90 -4.49
N ASN A 248 31.38 -2.99 -4.95
CA ASN A 248 30.75 -1.94 -5.74
C ASN A 248 30.30 -0.73 -4.88
N ARG A 249 30.08 -0.92 -3.58
CA ARG A 249 29.77 0.17 -2.64
C ARG A 249 31.02 0.97 -2.28
N PHE A 250 32.12 0.27 -1.98
CA PHE A 250 33.42 0.91 -1.75
C PHE A 250 33.86 1.75 -2.95
N LYS A 251 33.79 1.19 -4.17
CA LYS A 251 34.15 1.91 -5.40
C LYS A 251 33.39 3.23 -5.57
N LYS A 252 32.09 3.28 -5.27
CA LYS A 252 31.28 4.51 -5.38
C LYS A 252 31.72 5.58 -4.38
N TYR A 253 31.96 5.20 -3.13
CA TYR A 253 32.44 6.14 -2.11
C TYR A 253 33.88 6.59 -2.35
N ALA A 254 34.77 5.69 -2.79
CA ALA A 254 36.14 6.02 -3.17
C ALA A 254 36.19 6.93 -4.40
N ALA A 255 35.37 6.67 -5.43
CA ALA A 255 35.25 7.54 -6.59
C ALA A 255 34.71 8.92 -6.21
N SER A 256 33.70 8.99 -5.33
CA SER A 256 33.17 10.26 -4.84
C SER A 256 34.22 11.03 -4.03
N SER A 257 34.97 10.34 -3.18
CA SER A 257 36.11 10.91 -2.43
C SER A 257 37.16 11.51 -3.38
N LEU A 258 37.56 10.75 -4.41
CA LEU A 258 38.51 11.22 -5.41
C LEU A 258 37.99 12.43 -6.20
N LEU A 259 36.70 12.45 -6.57
CA LEU A 259 36.08 13.58 -7.25
C LEU A 259 36.09 14.85 -6.38
N PHE A 260 35.72 14.74 -5.10
CA PHE A 260 35.76 15.88 -4.18
C PHE A 260 37.19 16.31 -3.87
N LEU A 261 38.14 15.37 -3.81
CA LEU A 261 39.55 15.67 -3.65
C LEU A 261 40.09 16.42 -4.88
N GLY A 262 39.77 16.00 -6.09
CA GLY A 262 40.09 16.73 -7.32
C GLY A 262 39.45 18.12 -7.37
N ALA A 263 38.17 18.23 -6.98
CA ALA A 263 37.47 19.51 -6.90
C ALA A 263 38.08 20.46 -5.86
N SER A 264 38.67 19.93 -4.77
CA SER A 264 39.34 20.76 -3.76
C SER A 264 40.54 21.51 -4.36
N PHE A 265 41.29 20.88 -5.27
CA PHE A 265 42.41 21.51 -5.95
C PHE A 265 41.98 22.46 -7.08
N LEU A 266 40.85 22.18 -7.75
CA LEU A 266 40.32 23.05 -8.81
C LEU A 266 39.72 24.35 -8.26
N PHE A 267 39.02 24.28 -7.11
CA PHE A 267 38.29 25.40 -6.53
C PHE A 267 38.94 25.88 -5.23
N ARG A 268 40.09 26.54 -5.35
CA ARG A 268 40.95 26.95 -4.23
C ARG A 268 40.26 27.80 -3.15
N SER A 269 39.27 28.61 -3.53
CA SER A 269 38.46 29.43 -2.60
C SER A 269 37.59 28.58 -1.66
N TYR A 270 37.20 27.37 -2.07
CA TYR A 270 36.37 26.44 -1.31
C TYR A 270 37.14 25.17 -0.90
N PHE A 271 38.48 25.22 -0.93
CA PHE A 271 39.37 24.12 -0.59
C PHE A 271 38.95 23.38 0.71
N PRO A 272 38.76 24.06 1.86
CA PRO A 272 38.45 23.36 3.11
C PRO A 272 37.11 22.59 3.05
N TYR A 273 36.12 23.11 2.32
CA TYR A 273 34.81 22.47 2.18
C TYR A 273 34.90 21.14 1.40
N TYR A 274 35.54 21.17 0.24
CA TYR A 274 35.68 19.99 -0.62
C TYR A 274 36.64 18.95 -0.02
N PHE A 275 37.68 19.39 0.67
CA PHE A 275 38.63 18.50 1.35
C PHE A 275 37.97 17.71 2.50
N VAL A 276 37.16 18.37 3.33
CA VAL A 276 36.40 17.71 4.40
C VAL A 276 35.40 16.69 3.84
N LEU A 277 34.73 17.03 2.74
CA LEU A 277 33.83 16.08 2.06
C LEU A 277 34.57 14.86 1.52
N ALA A 278 35.75 15.04 0.92
CA ALA A 278 36.56 13.93 0.44
C ALA A 278 36.92 12.95 1.58
N ILE A 279 37.38 13.48 2.71
CA ILE A 279 37.69 12.66 3.91
C ILE A 279 36.44 11.92 4.40
N LEU A 280 35.30 12.59 4.50
CA LEU A 280 34.03 11.98 4.91
C LEU A 280 33.64 10.79 4.02
N PHE A 281 33.72 10.96 2.70
CA PHE A 281 33.41 9.90 1.74
C PHE A 281 34.42 8.75 1.79
N MET A 282 35.70 9.04 2.02
CA MET A 282 36.75 8.02 2.22
C MET A 282 36.47 7.17 3.46
N VAL A 283 36.17 7.80 4.59
CA VAL A 283 35.84 7.14 5.85
C VAL A 283 34.57 6.30 5.71
N LEU A 284 33.53 6.82 5.05
CA LEU A 284 32.32 6.03 4.74
C LEU A 284 32.62 4.80 3.88
N GLY A 285 33.53 4.94 2.90
CA GLY A 285 34.00 3.84 2.07
C GLY A 285 34.64 2.73 2.89
N LEU A 286 35.59 3.09 3.76
CA LEU A 286 36.29 2.15 4.65
C LEU A 286 35.33 1.46 5.63
N ILE A 287 34.43 2.21 6.26
CA ILE A 287 33.39 1.66 7.14
C ILE A 287 32.49 0.68 6.37
N SER A 288 32.10 1.02 5.14
CA SER A 288 31.30 0.14 4.29
C SER A 288 32.01 -1.16 3.94
N GLN A 289 33.34 -1.15 3.80
CA GLN A 289 34.14 -2.34 3.53
C GLN A 289 34.28 -3.20 4.79
N LEU A 290 34.59 -2.59 5.94
CA LEU A 290 34.74 -3.29 7.21
C LEU A 290 33.45 -4.02 7.63
N LEU A 291 32.31 -3.31 7.59
CA LEU A 291 30.98 -3.88 7.89
C LEU A 291 30.53 -4.99 6.93
N SER A 292 31.15 -5.07 5.76
CA SER A 292 30.87 -6.12 4.78
C SER A 292 31.78 -7.33 4.93
N SER A 293 33.03 -7.14 5.38
CA SER A 293 33.98 -8.22 5.66
C SER A 293 33.51 -9.07 6.85
N ASP A 294 32.96 -8.43 7.89
CA ASP A 294 32.43 -9.13 9.08
C ASP A 294 31.23 -10.04 8.78
N ARG A 295 30.49 -9.77 7.70
CA ARG A 295 29.34 -10.60 7.29
C ARG A 295 29.70 -11.77 6.39
N ALA A 296 30.91 -11.79 5.84
CA ALA A 296 31.40 -12.91 5.04
C ALA A 296 32.07 -13.99 5.92
N ALA A 297 32.32 -13.69 7.20
CA ALA A 297 32.94 -14.58 8.19
C ALA A 297 31.91 -15.26 9.12
N GLN A 298 30.61 -15.04 8.92
CA GLN A 298 29.48 -15.72 9.58
C GLN A 298 28.68 -16.52 8.56
#